data_AF-C3XUD5-F1
#
_entry.id   AF-C3XUD5-F1
#
_cell.length_a   1.000
_cell.length_b   1.000
_cell.length_c   1.000
_cell.angle_alpha   90.00
_cell.angle_beta   90.00
_cell.angle_gamma   90.00
#
_symmetry.space_group_name_H-M   'P 1'
#
loop_
_entity.id
_entity.type
_entity.pdbx_description
1 polymer ?
#
loop_
_entity_poly.entity_id
_entity_poly.type
_entity_poly.pdbx_seq_one_letter_code
_entity_poly.pdbx_strand_id
1 'polypeptide(L)'
;MGDREPLLGQGSAGVRERHTGSAEQAEKGERDITQEEWFHELSKKVYLARRKKPDPWWVTALEVLVILFVVGFAYYAYNYFEHLHFHVTNGYAHLGYPQAQHFVAHRYLEGRGVDKDHKMAMDWMRKAADQGHAHASYNLAIAHLKGLETDVRDGEARKLLEHANNNGVKEAHDVLHNVCYAGGNC
;
A
#
# COMPACT_ATOMS: atom_id res chain seq x y z
N MET A 1 1.16 105.39 -24.69
CA MET A 1 1.70 105.68 -26.03
C MET A 1 3.15 105.25 -26.03
N GLY A 2 3.55 104.39 -26.97
CA GLY A 2 4.95 104.22 -27.37
C GLY A 2 5.70 103.03 -26.77
N ASP A 3 5.43 101.84 -27.31
CA ASP A 3 6.36 100.86 -27.89
C ASP A 3 7.59 100.27 -27.13
N ARG A 4 7.78 98.98 -27.47
CA ARG A 4 8.84 98.01 -27.13
C ARG A 4 10.24 98.49 -27.55
N GLU A 5 11.31 97.91 -26.98
CA GLU A 5 12.47 97.32 -27.72
C GLU A 5 13.61 96.80 -26.77
N PRO A 6 14.62 96.00 -27.22
CA PRO A 6 14.61 94.54 -27.07
C PRO A 6 15.92 93.93 -26.51
N LEU A 7 15.94 92.58 -26.53
CA LEU A 7 17.04 91.65 -26.28
C LEU A 7 18.32 91.95 -27.10
N LEU A 8 19.50 91.58 -26.57
CA LEU A 8 20.43 90.62 -27.20
C LEU A 8 21.82 90.61 -26.50
N GLY A 9 22.38 89.40 -26.38
CA GLY A 9 23.83 89.18 -26.41
C GLY A 9 24.55 89.03 -25.06
N GLN A 10 24.64 87.81 -24.55
CA GLN A 10 25.76 87.44 -23.66
C GLN A 10 26.58 86.35 -24.32
N GLY A 11 27.83 86.72 -24.62
CA GLY A 11 28.87 85.84 -25.14
C GLY A 11 29.54 85.04 -24.01
N SER A 12 29.79 83.77 -24.33
CA SER A 12 30.97 82.97 -23.97
C SER A 12 31.63 83.21 -22.61
N ALA A 13 31.24 82.41 -21.62
CA ALA A 13 32.04 82.14 -20.43
C ALA A 13 32.88 80.87 -20.64
N GLY A 14 34.20 81.04 -20.75
CA GLY A 14 35.16 79.94 -20.70
C GLY A 14 35.27 79.40 -19.27
N VAL A 15 35.06 78.09 -19.12
CA VAL A 15 35.25 77.37 -17.84
C VAL A 15 36.65 76.75 -17.83
N ARG A 16 37.45 77.14 -16.84
CA ARG A 16 38.78 76.59 -16.57
C ARG A 16 38.69 75.53 -15.48
N GLU A 17 38.98 74.30 -15.91
CA GLU A 17 39.45 73.08 -15.25
C GLU A 17 39.42 72.95 -13.72
N ARG A 18 38.83 71.84 -13.27
CA ARG A 18 39.07 71.23 -11.96
C ARG A 18 39.79 69.90 -12.16
N HIS A 19 40.93 69.78 -11.51
CA HIS A 19 41.86 68.66 -11.54
C HIS A 19 41.26 67.30 -11.16
N THR A 20 41.46 66.33 -12.04
CA THR A 20 41.94 64.96 -11.83
C THR A 20 41.64 64.26 -10.50
N GLY A 21 40.80 63.24 -10.57
CA GLY A 21 40.61 62.22 -9.54
C GLY A 21 40.04 60.94 -10.15
N SER A 22 40.92 60.14 -10.78
CA SER A 22 40.81 58.69 -11.00
C SER A 22 39.41 58.12 -11.34
N ALA A 23 39.08 58.16 -12.63
CA ALA A 23 38.14 57.22 -13.24
C ALA A 23 38.93 56.28 -14.15
N GLU A 24 39.83 55.49 -13.57
CA GLU A 24 40.44 54.35 -14.24
C GLU A 24 39.45 53.17 -14.14
N GLN A 25 38.29 53.33 -14.78
CA GLN A 25 37.42 52.19 -15.09
C GLN A 25 38.05 51.43 -16.24
N ALA A 26 38.89 50.47 -15.85
CA ALA A 26 39.17 49.20 -16.48
C ALA A 26 38.70 49.08 -17.94
N GLU A 27 39.62 49.39 -18.84
CA GLU A 27 39.64 48.90 -20.21
C GLU A 27 39.67 47.36 -20.16
N LYS A 28 38.50 46.72 -20.14
CA LYS A 28 38.37 45.27 -20.26
C LYS A 28 37.83 44.98 -21.64
N GLY A 29 38.76 44.79 -22.58
CA GLY A 29 38.47 44.49 -23.98
C GLY A 29 37.39 43.42 -24.13
N GLU A 30 36.37 43.74 -24.92
CA GLU A 30 35.32 42.84 -25.38
C GLU A 30 35.99 41.76 -26.24
N ARG A 31 36.31 40.60 -25.65
CA ARG A 31 36.81 39.45 -26.43
C ARG A 31 35.65 38.92 -27.24
N ASP A 32 35.76 39.00 -28.57
CA ASP A 32 34.79 38.41 -29.50
C ASP A 32 34.91 36.88 -29.43
N ILE A 33 34.06 36.27 -28.61
CA ILE A 33 34.08 34.84 -28.32
C ILE A 33 33.43 34.09 -29.48
N THR A 34 34.10 33.05 -29.97
CA THR A 34 33.54 32.22 -31.05
C THR A 34 32.26 31.53 -30.58
N GLN A 35 31.32 31.29 -31.50
CA GLN A 35 30.02 30.70 -31.17
C GLN A 35 30.15 29.35 -30.41
N GLU A 36 31.19 28.56 -30.69
CA GLU A 36 31.49 27.31 -29.97
C GLU A 36 31.98 27.54 -28.53
N GLU A 37 32.82 28.54 -28.29
CA GLU A 37 33.27 28.93 -26.95
C GLU A 37 32.12 29.49 -26.11
N TRP A 38 31.22 30.26 -26.73
CA TRP A 38 30.00 30.76 -26.10
C TRP A 38 29.11 29.60 -25.62
N PHE A 39 28.91 28.57 -26.46
CA PHE A 39 28.16 27.37 -26.09
C PHE A 39 28.85 26.55 -24.99
N HIS A 40 30.17 26.39 -25.00
CA HIS A 40 30.90 25.65 -23.97
C HIS A 40 30.82 26.35 -22.60
N GLU A 41 30.92 27.68 -22.57
CA GLU A 41 30.82 28.45 -21.33
C GLU A 41 29.38 28.46 -20.77
N LEU A 42 28.38 28.53 -21.65
CA LEU A 42 26.98 28.33 -21.27
C LEU A 42 26.71 26.93 -20.77
N SER A 43 27.24 25.90 -21.43
CA SER A 43 27.12 24.51 -20.99
C SER A 43 27.71 24.34 -19.60
N LYS A 44 28.89 24.92 -19.32
CA LYS A 44 29.48 24.96 -17.97
C LYS A 44 28.59 25.67 -16.95
N LYS A 45 28.04 26.84 -17.27
CA LYS A 45 27.16 27.60 -16.36
C LYS A 45 25.86 26.86 -16.08
N VAL A 46 25.25 26.25 -17.10
CA VAL A 46 24.06 25.40 -17.00
C VAL A 46 24.36 24.13 -16.20
N TYR A 47 25.53 23.52 -16.40
CA TYR A 47 25.99 22.35 -15.66
C TYR A 47 26.22 22.66 -14.17
N LEU A 48 26.82 23.81 -13.85
CA LEU A 48 27.00 24.27 -12.47
C LEU A 48 25.68 24.63 -11.78
N ALA A 49 24.74 25.25 -12.50
CA ALA A 49 23.41 25.61 -11.97
C ALA A 49 22.56 24.37 -11.63
N ARG A 50 22.82 23.23 -12.26
CA ARG A 50 22.09 21.98 -12.02
C ARG A 50 22.63 21.17 -10.83
N ARG A 51 23.72 21.60 -10.17
CA ARG A 51 24.18 20.97 -8.92
C ARG A 51 23.21 21.32 -7.79
N LYS A 52 22.14 20.55 -7.67
CA LYS A 52 21.29 20.51 -6.47
C LYS A 52 22.19 20.16 -5.29
N LYS A 53 22.27 21.04 -4.27
CA LYS A 53 23.03 20.75 -3.04
C LYS A 53 22.48 19.43 -2.46
N PRO A 54 23.34 18.51 -1.96
CA PRO A 54 22.87 17.25 -1.40
C PRO A 54 21.82 17.57 -0.32
N ASP A 55 20.69 16.88 -0.39
CA ASP A 55 19.60 17.10 0.56
C ASP A 55 20.14 16.90 2.00
N PRO A 56 19.74 17.75 2.96
CA PRO A 56 20.24 17.62 4.31
C PRO A 56 19.93 16.26 4.90
N TRP A 57 20.83 15.72 5.73
CA TRP A 57 20.66 14.40 6.36
C TRP A 57 19.36 14.26 7.19
N TRP A 58 18.80 15.37 7.68
CA TRP A 58 17.54 15.36 8.42
C TRP A 58 16.31 15.17 7.51
N VAL A 59 16.39 15.58 6.24
CA VAL A 59 15.32 15.35 5.25
C VAL A 59 15.25 13.87 4.89
N THR A 60 16.39 13.23 4.65
CA THR A 60 16.44 11.79 4.40
C THR A 60 16.03 10.98 5.63
N ALA A 61 16.38 11.44 6.84
CA ALA A 61 15.90 10.83 8.08
C ALA A 61 14.38 10.91 8.23
N LEU A 62 13.78 12.06 7.88
CA LEU A 62 12.32 12.26 7.93
C LEU A 62 11.61 11.36 6.93
N GLU A 63 12.15 11.22 5.70
CA GLU A 63 11.61 10.33 4.67
C GLU A 63 11.61 8.86 5.13
N VAL A 64 12.71 8.39 5.74
CA VAL A 64 12.78 7.03 6.32
C VAL A 64 11.76 6.87 7.45
N LEU A 65 11.58 7.89 8.29
CA LEU A 65 10.60 7.85 9.39
C LEU A 65 9.16 7.74 8.87
N VAL A 66 8.84 8.47 7.80
CA VAL A 66 7.54 8.37 7.11
C VAL A 66 7.35 6.97 6.52
N ILE A 67 8.38 6.40 5.87
CA ILE A 67 8.31 5.03 5.35
C ILE A 67 8.10 4.02 6.48
N LEU A 68 8.83 4.12 7.58
CA LEU A 68 8.66 3.26 8.75
C LEU A 68 7.26 3.39 9.35
N PHE A 69 6.71 4.61 9.42
CA PHE A 69 5.36 4.84 9.88
C PHE A 69 4.33 4.21 8.94
N VAL A 70 4.47 4.37 7.62
CA VAL A 70 3.56 3.77 6.63
C VAL A 70 3.62 2.25 6.69
N VAL A 71 4.82 1.66 6.79
CA VAL A 71 5.00 0.21 6.92
C VAL A 71 4.43 -0.29 8.25
N GLY A 72 4.68 0.41 9.35
CA GLY A 72 4.15 0.07 10.66
C GLY A 72 2.62 0.19 10.70
N PHE A 73 2.05 1.22 10.09
CA PHE A 73 0.62 1.39 9.95
C PHE A 73 0.00 0.31 9.06
N ALA A 74 0.63 -0.04 7.95
CA ALA A 74 0.18 -1.13 7.08
C ALA A 74 0.22 -2.48 7.82
N TYR A 75 1.28 -2.74 8.59
CA TYR A 75 1.38 -3.93 9.44
C TYR A 75 0.31 -3.94 10.53
N TYR A 76 0.10 -2.81 11.20
CA TYR A 76 -0.95 -2.66 12.21
C TYR A 76 -2.34 -2.88 11.61
N ALA A 77 -2.63 -2.26 10.46
CA ALA A 77 -3.88 -2.43 9.73
C ALA A 77 -4.11 -3.89 9.31
N TYR A 78 -3.06 -4.57 8.84
CA TYR A 78 -3.11 -6.00 8.50
C TYR A 78 -3.50 -6.86 9.71
N ASN A 79 -2.88 -6.65 10.87
CA ASN A 79 -3.20 -7.40 12.09
C ASN A 79 -4.57 -7.02 12.69
N TYR A 80 -4.96 -5.75 12.62
CA TYR A 80 -6.23 -5.26 13.15
C TYR A 80 -7.42 -5.73 12.32
N PHE A 81 -7.24 -5.84 10.99
CA PHE A 81 -8.28 -6.31 10.08
C PHE A 81 -8.76 -7.72 10.42
N GLU A 82 -7.86 -8.61 10.81
CA GLU A 82 -8.19 -9.98 11.21
C GLU A 82 -9.12 -10.03 12.45
N HIS A 83 -8.85 -9.19 13.46
CA HIS A 83 -9.69 -9.14 14.67
C HIS A 83 -11.08 -8.53 14.41
N LEU A 84 -11.17 -7.43 13.65
CA LEU A 84 -12.45 -6.80 13.34
C LEU A 84 -13.34 -7.72 12.49
N HIS A 85 -12.73 -8.46 11.55
CA HIS A 85 -13.44 -9.37 10.68
C HIS A 85 -14.12 -10.51 11.45
N PHE A 86 -13.52 -11.01 12.54
CA PHE A 86 -14.13 -12.07 13.34
C PHE A 86 -15.48 -11.67 13.95
N HIS A 87 -15.56 -10.51 14.62
CA HIS A 87 -16.79 -10.10 15.30
C HIS A 87 -17.96 -9.91 14.34
N VAL A 88 -17.68 -9.32 13.17
CA VAL A 88 -18.67 -9.11 12.12
C VAL A 88 -19.17 -10.46 11.58
N THR A 89 -18.24 -11.34 11.21
CA THR A 89 -18.58 -12.68 10.70
C THR A 89 -19.30 -13.53 11.75
N ASN A 90 -18.94 -13.40 13.04
CA ASN A 90 -19.66 -14.04 14.13
C ASN A 90 -21.11 -13.53 14.24
N GLY A 91 -21.34 -12.23 14.09
CA GLY A 91 -22.69 -11.67 13.98
C GLY A 91 -23.49 -12.29 12.83
N TYR A 92 -22.91 -12.41 11.64
CA TYR A 92 -23.55 -13.08 10.50
C TYR A 92 -23.78 -14.58 10.73
N ALA A 93 -22.88 -15.27 11.42
CA ALA A 93 -23.06 -16.68 11.77
C ALA A 93 -24.28 -16.88 12.69
N HIS A 94 -24.49 -15.96 13.64
CA HIS A 94 -25.68 -15.95 14.50
C HIS A 94 -26.97 -15.61 13.76
N LEU A 95 -26.91 -14.83 12.66
CA LEU A 95 -28.04 -14.60 11.76
C LEU A 95 -28.41 -15.85 10.94
N GLY A 96 -27.57 -16.88 10.95
CA GLY A 96 -27.86 -18.16 10.31
C GLY A 96 -27.30 -18.29 8.89
N TYR A 97 -26.35 -17.45 8.47
CA TYR A 97 -25.72 -17.58 7.15
C TYR A 97 -24.70 -18.74 7.15
N PRO A 98 -24.83 -19.75 6.24
CA PRO A 98 -24.00 -20.96 6.28
C PRO A 98 -22.52 -20.67 6.00
N GLN A 99 -22.24 -19.73 5.10
CA GLN A 99 -20.89 -19.31 4.75
C GLN A 99 -20.21 -18.66 5.96
N ALA A 100 -20.93 -17.79 6.68
CA ALA A 100 -20.40 -17.14 7.87
C ALA A 100 -20.10 -18.15 8.99
N GLN A 101 -20.99 -19.13 9.19
CA GLN A 101 -20.79 -20.22 10.14
C GLN A 101 -19.54 -21.05 9.81
N HIS A 102 -19.34 -21.41 8.53
CA HIS A 102 -18.12 -22.08 8.06
C HIS A 102 -16.85 -21.25 8.31
N PHE A 103 -16.90 -19.95 8.03
CA PHE A 103 -15.78 -19.05 8.29
C PHE A 103 -15.46 -18.94 9.79
N VAL A 104 -16.47 -18.81 10.65
CA VAL A 104 -16.30 -18.78 12.11
C VAL A 104 -15.67 -20.08 12.60
N ALA A 105 -16.15 -21.24 12.12
CA ALA A 105 -15.55 -22.53 12.42
C ALA A 105 -14.06 -22.55 12.04
N HIS A 106 -13.71 -22.07 10.85
CA HIS A 106 -12.32 -21.99 10.40
C HIS A 106 -11.46 -21.09 11.29
N ARG A 107 -11.99 -19.95 11.75
CA ARG A 107 -11.28 -19.06 12.68
C ARG A 107 -10.98 -19.72 14.02
N TYR A 108 -11.93 -20.48 14.57
CA TYR A 108 -11.71 -21.27 15.80
C TYR A 108 -10.69 -22.40 15.60
N LEU A 109 -10.60 -23.00 14.41
CA LEU A 109 -9.55 -23.99 14.09
C LEU A 109 -8.15 -23.36 13.99
N GLU A 110 -8.05 -22.20 13.34
CA GLU A 110 -6.77 -21.51 13.12
C GLU A 110 -6.29 -20.74 14.36
N GLY A 111 -7.20 -20.31 15.24
CA GLY A 111 -6.89 -19.42 16.36
C GLY A 111 -6.51 -18.01 15.93
N ARG A 112 -7.01 -17.54 14.78
CA ARG A 112 -6.74 -16.18 14.28
C ARG A 112 -7.74 -15.21 14.88
N GLY A 113 -7.26 -14.41 15.83
CA GLY A 113 -8.05 -13.38 16.51
C GLY A 113 -8.98 -13.89 17.61
N VAL A 114 -8.99 -15.20 17.87
CA VAL A 114 -9.79 -15.90 18.89
C VAL A 114 -8.98 -17.09 19.42
N ASP A 115 -9.26 -17.50 20.66
CA ASP A 115 -8.70 -18.72 21.21
C ASP A 115 -9.11 -19.96 20.39
N LYS A 116 -8.17 -20.89 20.24
CA LYS A 116 -8.40 -22.14 19.52
C LYS A 116 -9.36 -23.02 20.30
N ASP A 117 -10.48 -23.35 19.67
CA ASP A 117 -11.45 -24.30 20.20
C ASP A 117 -11.94 -25.20 19.07
N HIS A 118 -11.39 -26.41 19.02
CA HIS A 118 -11.76 -27.40 18.01
C HIS A 118 -13.21 -27.87 18.16
N LYS A 119 -13.72 -27.98 19.39
CA LYS A 119 -15.08 -28.46 19.63
C LYS A 119 -16.10 -27.43 19.17
N MET A 120 -15.91 -26.17 19.55
CA MET A 120 -16.75 -25.06 19.09
C MET A 120 -16.70 -24.93 17.56
N ALA A 121 -15.53 -25.12 16.95
CA ALA A 121 -15.42 -25.12 15.50
C ALA A 121 -16.26 -26.21 14.84
N MET A 122 -16.25 -27.44 15.37
CA MET A 122 -17.04 -28.54 14.84
C MET A 122 -18.54 -28.28 14.96
N ASP A 123 -18.99 -27.72 16.09
CA ASP A 123 -20.40 -27.35 16.29
C ASP A 123 -20.89 -26.32 15.26
N TRP A 124 -20.06 -25.31 14.95
CA TRP A 124 -20.36 -24.35 13.90
C TRP A 124 -20.32 -24.96 12.50
N MET A 125 -19.39 -25.88 12.26
CA MET A 125 -19.31 -26.60 10.99
C MET A 125 -20.52 -27.48 10.76
N ARG A 126 -21.03 -28.12 11.81
CA ARG A 126 -22.27 -28.91 11.78
C ARG A 126 -23.47 -28.04 11.41
N LYS A 127 -23.65 -26.90 12.07
CA LYS A 127 -24.73 -25.95 11.72
C LYS A 127 -24.69 -25.54 10.25
N ALA A 128 -23.50 -25.26 9.71
CA ALA A 128 -23.34 -24.93 8.29
C ALA A 128 -23.64 -26.13 7.38
N ALA A 129 -23.20 -27.34 7.76
CA ALA A 129 -23.46 -28.57 7.02
C ALA A 129 -24.96 -28.93 7.00
N ASP A 130 -25.68 -28.73 8.12
CA ASP A 130 -27.12 -28.94 8.24
C ASP A 130 -27.92 -28.01 7.33
N GLN A 131 -27.37 -26.82 7.03
CA GLN A 131 -27.93 -25.88 6.05
C GLN A 131 -27.55 -26.23 4.60
N GLY A 132 -26.86 -27.35 4.36
CA GLY A 132 -26.45 -27.79 3.03
C GLY A 132 -25.14 -27.16 2.53
N HIS A 133 -24.30 -26.58 3.40
CA HIS A 133 -23.03 -26.01 2.97
C HIS A 133 -21.99 -27.09 2.67
N ALA A 134 -21.71 -27.31 1.39
CA ALA A 134 -20.85 -28.38 0.89
C ALA A 134 -19.43 -28.41 1.50
N HIS A 135 -18.77 -27.24 1.60
CA HIS A 135 -17.42 -27.15 2.18
C HIS A 135 -17.41 -27.40 3.70
N ALA A 136 -18.48 -27.06 4.42
CA ALA A 136 -18.60 -27.41 5.83
C ALA A 136 -18.79 -28.91 6.01
N SER A 137 -19.66 -29.55 5.21
CA SER A 137 -19.82 -31.01 5.23
C SER A 137 -18.50 -31.73 4.96
N TYR A 138 -17.73 -31.29 3.96
CA TYR A 138 -16.41 -31.84 3.65
C TYR A 138 -15.45 -31.71 4.83
N ASN A 139 -15.27 -30.49 5.37
CA ASN A 139 -14.33 -30.25 6.45
C ASN A 139 -14.71 -30.99 7.74
N LEU A 140 -16.00 -31.10 8.04
CA LEU A 140 -16.51 -31.84 9.19
C LEU A 140 -16.21 -33.35 9.04
N ALA A 141 -16.43 -33.91 7.85
CA ALA A 141 -16.11 -35.30 7.57
C ALA A 141 -14.59 -35.58 7.67
N ILE A 142 -13.75 -34.69 7.15
CA ILE A 142 -12.29 -34.80 7.25
C ILE A 142 -11.84 -34.72 8.71
N ALA A 143 -12.45 -33.82 9.50
CA ALA A 143 -12.11 -33.72 10.91
C ALA A 143 -12.38 -35.03 11.64
N HIS A 144 -13.54 -35.64 11.37
CA HIS A 144 -13.90 -36.95 11.91
C HIS A 144 -12.94 -38.06 11.45
N LEU A 145 -12.61 -38.14 10.15
CA LEU A 145 -11.67 -39.13 9.62
C LEU A 145 -10.25 -38.99 10.16
N LYS A 146 -9.84 -37.79 10.56
CA LYS A 146 -8.56 -37.53 11.23
C LYS A 146 -8.56 -37.88 12.72
N GLY A 147 -9.69 -38.33 13.27
CA GLY A 147 -9.85 -38.65 14.68
C GLY A 147 -9.93 -37.43 15.59
N LEU A 148 -10.32 -36.26 15.07
CA LEU A 148 -10.63 -35.11 15.93
C LEU A 148 -11.91 -35.39 16.72
N GLU A 149 -12.04 -34.75 17.88
CA GLU A 149 -13.26 -34.82 18.69
C GLU A 149 -14.41 -34.15 17.94
N THR A 150 -15.22 -34.97 17.27
CA THR A 150 -16.43 -34.55 16.58
C THR A 150 -17.61 -35.34 17.14
N ASP A 151 -18.80 -34.78 17.03
CA ASP A 151 -20.07 -35.42 17.37
C ASP A 151 -20.66 -36.24 16.20
N VAL A 152 -19.86 -36.47 15.15
CA VAL A 152 -20.23 -37.22 13.94
C VAL A 152 -20.03 -38.71 14.18
N ARG A 153 -20.94 -39.54 13.68
CA ARG A 153 -20.79 -41.01 13.71
C ARG A 153 -20.01 -41.51 12.49
N ASP A 154 -19.30 -42.62 12.61
CA ASP A 154 -18.46 -43.18 11.52
C ASP A 154 -19.20 -43.33 10.17
N GLY A 155 -20.46 -43.80 10.20
CA GLY A 155 -21.28 -43.93 8.98
C GLY A 155 -21.85 -42.62 8.44
N GLU A 156 -21.84 -41.55 9.23
CA GLU A 156 -22.34 -40.22 8.86
C GLU A 156 -21.29 -39.40 8.11
N ALA A 157 -20.00 -39.56 8.44
CA ALA A 157 -18.91 -38.87 7.75
C ALA A 157 -18.88 -39.16 6.24
N ARG A 158 -19.19 -40.38 5.82
CA ARG A 158 -19.34 -40.73 4.39
C ARG A 158 -20.47 -39.96 3.73
N LYS A 159 -21.64 -39.87 4.36
CA LYS A 159 -22.80 -39.13 3.84
C LYS A 159 -22.48 -37.65 3.65
N LEU A 160 -21.72 -37.07 4.59
CA LEU A 160 -21.24 -35.70 4.49
C LEU A 160 -20.28 -35.50 3.30
N LEU A 161 -19.38 -36.47 3.04
CA LEU A 161 -18.51 -36.46 1.84
C LEU A 161 -19.30 -36.59 0.54
N GLU A 162 -20.27 -37.51 0.49
CA GLU A 162 -21.16 -37.68 -0.68
C GLU A 162 -21.95 -36.39 -0.96
N HIS A 163 -22.50 -35.77 0.09
CA HIS A 163 -23.17 -34.48 -0.01
C HIS A 163 -22.24 -33.40 -0.57
N ALA A 164 -21.01 -33.29 -0.05
CA ALA A 164 -20.03 -32.33 -0.55
C ALA A 164 -19.66 -32.58 -2.02
N ASN A 165 -19.43 -33.84 -2.39
CA ASN A 165 -19.12 -34.25 -3.76
C ASN A 165 -20.26 -33.88 -4.73
N ASN A 166 -21.51 -34.16 -4.36
CA ASN A 166 -22.69 -33.86 -5.19
C ASN A 166 -22.93 -32.35 -5.35
N ASN A 167 -22.48 -31.55 -4.38
CA ASN A 167 -22.54 -30.09 -4.43
C ASN A 167 -21.28 -29.44 -5.02
N GLY A 168 -20.42 -30.21 -5.70
CA GLY A 168 -19.32 -29.68 -6.52
C GLY A 168 -17.98 -29.49 -5.81
N VAL A 169 -17.81 -30.01 -4.59
CA VAL A 169 -16.50 -30.04 -3.91
C VAL A 169 -15.67 -31.17 -4.54
N LYS A 170 -14.70 -30.81 -5.40
CA LYS A 170 -13.88 -31.79 -6.14
C LYS A 170 -13.01 -32.63 -5.20
N GLU A 171 -12.51 -32.01 -4.14
CA GLU A 171 -11.67 -32.64 -3.11
C GLU A 171 -12.40 -33.77 -2.39
N ALA A 172 -13.74 -33.70 -2.30
CA ALA A 172 -14.54 -34.74 -1.67
C ALA A 172 -14.50 -36.05 -2.48
N HIS A 173 -14.39 -35.98 -3.81
CA HIS A 173 -14.28 -37.16 -4.68
C HIS A 173 -13.04 -37.98 -4.37
N ASP A 174 -11.88 -37.31 -4.30
CA ASP A 174 -10.59 -37.96 -4.05
C ASP A 174 -10.56 -38.64 -2.68
N VAL A 175 -11.13 -37.97 -1.68
CA VAL A 175 -11.21 -38.51 -0.32
C VAL A 175 -12.15 -39.71 -0.27
N LEU A 176 -13.31 -39.64 -0.93
CA LEU A 176 -14.25 -40.75 -1.00
C LEU A 176 -13.59 -41.99 -1.66
N HIS A 177 -12.84 -41.78 -2.74
CA HIS A 177 -12.08 -42.84 -3.40
C HIS A 177 -11.02 -43.45 -2.47
N ASN A 178 -10.26 -42.63 -1.74
CA ASN A 178 -9.23 -43.09 -0.81
C ASN A 178 -9.82 -43.89 0.38
N VAL A 179 -10.94 -43.43 0.95
CA VAL A 179 -11.64 -44.12 2.04
C VAL A 179 -12.15 -45.49 1.58
N CYS A 180 -12.62 -45.60 0.34
CA CYS A 180 -13.04 -46.86 -0.26
C CYS A 180 -11.87 -47.83 -0.49
N TYR A 181 -10.74 -47.34 -1.00
CA TYR A 181 -9.56 -48.17 -1.24
C TYR A 181 -8.90 -48.68 0.04
N ALA A 182 -8.98 -47.92 1.13
CA ALA A 182 -8.41 -48.27 2.44
C ALA A 182 -9.16 -49.40 3.18
N GLY A 183 -10.15 -50.06 2.56
CA GLY A 183 -10.89 -51.18 3.14
C GLY A 183 -12.11 -50.78 3.98
N GLY A 184 -12.57 -49.53 3.90
CA GLY A 184 -13.84 -49.11 4.50
C GLY A 184 -15.04 -49.55 3.65
N ASN A 185 -16.13 -50.01 4.30
CA ASN A 185 -17.36 -50.42 3.59
C ASN A 185 -17.92 -49.28 2.72
N CYS A 186 -17.75 -49.43 1.40
CA CYS A 186 -18.57 -48.81 0.37
C CYS A 186 -19.76 -49.76 0.10
#